data_AF-A0A2E7V2H7-F1
#
_entry.id   AF-A0A2E7V2H7-F1
#
_cell.length_a   1.000
_cell.length_b   1.000
_cell.length_c   1.000
_cell.angle_alpha   90.00
_cell.angle_beta   90.00
_cell.angle_gamma   90.00
#
_symmetry.space_group_name_H-M   'P 1'
#
loop_
_entity.id
_entity.type
_entity.pdbx_description
1 polymer ?
#
loop_
_entity_poly.entity_id
_entity_poly.type
_entity_poly.pdbx_seq_one_letter_code
_entity_poly.pdbx_strand_id
1 'polypeptide(L)'
;MADIEYKWTFETIEVKSSKVGKFKDVCEVLHWRCTAVDKDDNVSASLYGTAQLAEPSDPFIDFEKITNADCVEWTIGAMPEDVTEESLKENLKAQIEFQRNPPRVNKLPSSWSD
;
A
#
# COMPACT_ATOMS: atom_id res chain seq x y z
N MET A 1 -8.98 21.91 3.82
CA MET A 1 -8.50 20.77 3.01
C MET A 1 -8.69 19.54 3.87
N ALA A 2 -9.18 18.44 3.32
CA ALA A 2 -9.29 17.16 4.03
C ALA A 2 -7.98 16.83 4.77
N ASP A 3 -8.05 16.55 6.08
CA ASP A 3 -6.91 16.08 6.87
C ASP A 3 -6.82 14.55 6.77
N ILE A 4 -6.06 14.07 5.80
CA ILE A 4 -5.93 12.64 5.49
C ILE A 4 -4.69 12.07 6.14
N GLU A 5 -4.88 11.08 7.00
CA GLU A 5 -3.81 10.25 7.54
C GLU A 5 -3.52 9.07 6.62
N TYR A 6 -2.24 8.84 6.33
CA TYR A 6 -1.79 7.70 5.53
C TYR A 6 -1.01 6.73 6.42
N LYS A 7 -1.44 5.46 6.43
CA LYS A 7 -0.81 4.40 7.20
C LYS A 7 -0.35 3.27 6.27
N TRP A 8 0.95 2.98 6.32
CA TRP A 8 1.53 1.81 5.68
C TRP A 8 1.57 0.64 6.66
N THR A 9 1.21 -0.54 6.18
CA THR A 9 1.30 -1.80 6.92
C THR A 9 1.87 -2.89 6.04
N PHE A 10 2.77 -3.70 6.60
CA PHE A 10 3.37 -4.87 5.96
C PHE A 10 2.97 -6.10 6.76
N GLU A 11 1.91 -6.78 6.33
CA GLU A 11 1.30 -7.89 7.10
C GLU A 11 2.14 -9.16 7.01
N THR A 12 2.81 -9.37 5.87
CA THR A 12 3.64 -10.54 5.59
C THR A 12 4.89 -10.11 4.83
N ILE A 13 6.04 -10.61 5.24
CA ILE A 13 7.31 -10.51 4.50
C ILE A 13 7.77 -11.93 4.20
N GLU A 14 7.86 -12.27 2.92
CA GLU A 14 8.42 -13.54 2.49
C GLU A 14 9.94 -13.44 2.39
N VAL A 15 10.64 -14.43 2.96
CA VAL A 15 12.10 -14.51 2.95
C VAL A 15 12.56 -15.82 2.30
N LYS A 16 13.74 -15.81 1.67
CA LYS A 16 14.33 -17.06 1.14
C LYS A 16 14.56 -18.06 2.26
N SER A 17 14.05 -19.28 2.07
CA SER A 17 14.22 -20.41 2.99
C SER A 17 15.66 -20.94 3.06
N SER A 18 16.45 -20.65 2.03
CA SER A 18 17.87 -20.99 1.96
C SER A 18 18.73 -19.72 1.98
N LYS A 19 19.98 -19.87 2.44
CA LYS A 19 20.93 -18.75 2.45
C LYS A 19 21.18 -18.24 1.03
N VAL A 20 21.24 -16.91 0.88
CA VAL A 20 21.75 -16.27 -0.34
C VAL A 20 23.17 -15.85 -0.08
N GLY A 21 24.12 -16.65 -0.58
CA GLY A 21 25.53 -16.46 -0.26
C GLY A 21 25.78 -16.56 1.25
N LYS A 22 26.17 -15.44 1.88
CA LYS A 22 26.39 -15.35 3.34
C LYS A 22 25.16 -14.91 4.13
N PHE A 23 24.12 -14.41 3.46
CA PHE A 23 22.94 -13.81 4.10
C PHE A 23 21.86 -14.86 4.40
N LYS A 24 21.13 -14.63 5.49
CA LYS A 24 19.95 -15.40 5.91
C LYS A 24 18.74 -14.47 5.88
N ASP A 25 17.55 -15.07 5.80
CA ASP A 25 16.27 -14.36 5.92
C ASP A 25 16.18 -13.16 4.95
N VAL A 26 16.64 -13.39 3.71
CA VAL A 26 16.65 -12.38 2.65
C VAL A 26 15.21 -12.17 2.16
N CYS A 27 14.69 -10.96 2.36
CA CYS A 27 13.35 -10.57 1.88
C CYS A 27 13.24 -10.70 0.35
N GLU A 28 12.16 -11.32 -0.11
CA GLU A 28 11.83 -11.46 -1.53
C GLU A 28 10.53 -10.76 -1.90
N VAL A 29 9.52 -10.86 -1.03
CA VAL A 29 8.18 -10.32 -1.32
C VAL A 29 7.65 -9.59 -0.10
N LEU A 30 7.27 -8.33 -0.29
CA LEU A 30 6.52 -7.56 0.71
C LEU A 30 5.04 -7.58 0.38
N HIS A 31 4.20 -8.02 1.31
CA HIS A 31 2.75 -7.85 1.22
C HIS A 31 2.39 -6.53 1.90
N TRP A 32 2.04 -5.53 1.11
CA TRP A 32 1.87 -4.16 1.57
C TRP A 32 0.41 -3.71 1.48
N ARG A 33 0.03 -2.80 2.37
CA ARG A 33 -1.20 -2.01 2.30
C ARG A 33 -0.90 -0.57 2.70
N CYS A 34 -1.45 0.37 1.93
CA CYS A 34 -1.50 1.78 2.27
C CYS A 34 -2.95 2.19 2.46
N THR A 35 -3.30 2.63 3.67
CA THR A 35 -4.64 3.07 4.04
C THR A 35 -4.66 4.57 4.25
N ALA A 36 -5.56 5.26 3.56
CA ALA A 36 -5.88 6.65 3.81
C ALA A 36 -7.15 6.75 4.65
N VAL A 37 -7.13 7.54 5.71
CA VAL A 37 -8.29 7.84 6.55
C VAL A 37 -8.44 9.34 6.64
N ASP A 38 -9.59 9.86 6.23
CA ASP A 38 -9.94 11.24 6.48
C ASP A 38 -10.39 11.40 7.94
N LYS A 39 -9.72 12.28 8.68
CA LYS A 39 -9.99 12.49 10.11
C LYS A 39 -11.29 13.24 10.37
N ASP A 40 -11.83 13.95 9.39
CA ASP A 40 -13.01 14.78 9.59
C ASP A 40 -14.29 13.92 9.63
N ASP A 41 -14.39 12.90 8.79
CA ASP A 41 -15.59 12.06 8.64
C ASP A 41 -15.34 10.54 8.70
N ASN A 42 -14.10 10.11 8.99
CA ASN A 42 -13.67 8.71 9.05
C ASN A 42 -13.90 7.91 7.75
N VAL A 43 -14.10 8.59 6.62
CA VAL A 43 -14.10 7.91 5.32
C VAL A 43 -12.68 7.42 5.03
N SER A 44 -12.55 6.19 4.56
CA SER A 44 -11.25 5.58 4.30
C SER A 44 -11.18 4.93 2.93
N ALA A 45 -9.97 4.87 2.39
CA ALA A 45 -9.64 4.14 1.18
C ALA A 45 -8.36 3.35 1.42
N SER A 46 -8.15 2.27 0.68
CA SER A 46 -6.93 1.46 0.80
C SER A 46 -6.49 0.91 -0.54
N LEU A 47 -5.18 0.91 -0.74
CA LEU A 47 -4.50 0.19 -1.81
C LEU A 47 -3.65 -0.90 -1.17
N TYR A 48 -3.54 -2.03 -1.84
CA TYR A 48 -2.76 -3.16 -1.37
C TYR A 48 -2.17 -3.92 -2.55
N GLY A 49 -1.13 -4.67 -2.28
CA GLY A 49 -0.47 -5.49 -3.30
C GLY A 49 0.73 -6.21 -2.74
N THR A 50 1.52 -6.75 -3.67
CA THR A 50 2.83 -7.31 -3.37
C THR A 50 3.91 -6.50 -4.08
N ALA A 51 5.09 -6.43 -3.48
CA ALA A 51 6.28 -5.87 -4.10
C ALA A 51 7.35 -6.97 -4.14
N GLN A 52 7.77 -7.33 -5.35
CA GLN A 52 8.85 -8.30 -5.55
C GLN A 52 10.18 -7.55 -5.50
N LEU A 53 11.03 -7.92 -4.54
CA LEU A 53 12.31 -7.29 -4.31
C LEU A 53 13.38 -7.91 -5.21
N ALA A 54 14.29 -7.06 -5.68
CA ALA A 54 15.51 -7.52 -6.33
C ALA A 54 16.39 -8.31 -5.34
N GLU A 55 17.34 -9.09 -5.88
CA GLU A 55 18.34 -9.73 -5.03
C GLU A 55 19.10 -8.68 -4.19
N PRO A 56 19.46 -9.00 -2.94
CA PRO A 56 20.12 -8.05 -2.06
C PRO A 56 21.43 -7.55 -2.65
N SER A 57 21.65 -6.24 -2.56
CA SER A 57 22.93 -5.59 -2.87
C SER A 57 23.65 -5.16 -1.58
N ASP A 58 24.94 -4.85 -1.66
CA ASP A 58 25.67 -4.25 -0.52
C ASP A 58 25.37 -2.73 -0.45
N PRO A 59 25.09 -2.17 0.75
CA PRO A 59 25.05 -2.83 2.06
C PRO A 59 23.74 -3.59 2.30
N PHE A 60 23.85 -4.83 2.76
CA PHE A 60 22.72 -5.65 3.17
C PHE A 60 22.16 -5.20 4.53
N ILE A 61 20.83 -5.03 4.61
CA ILE A 61 20.12 -4.80 5.88
C ILE A 61 19.69 -6.16 6.44
N ASP A 62 20.18 -6.52 7.62
CA ASP A 62 19.73 -7.74 8.32
C ASP A 62 18.22 -7.69 8.57
N PHE A 63 17.53 -8.82 8.41
CA PHE A 63 16.07 -8.90 8.54
C PHE A 63 15.53 -8.22 9.81
N GLU A 64 16.15 -8.49 10.96
CA GLU A 64 15.75 -7.93 12.27
C GLU A 64 15.99 -6.41 12.41
N LYS A 65 16.68 -5.79 11.46
CA LYS A 65 16.96 -4.34 11.43
C LYS A 65 16.08 -3.59 10.42
N ILE A 66 15.31 -4.30 9.62
CA ILE A 66 14.43 -3.70 8.61
C ILE A 66 13.38 -2.86 9.32
N THR A 67 13.24 -1.61 8.91
CA THR A 67 12.23 -0.69 9.40
C THR A 67 11.04 -0.63 8.45
N ASN A 68 9.90 -0.11 8.92
CA ASN A 68 8.78 0.18 8.04
C ASN A 68 9.14 1.19 6.92
N ALA A 69 10.06 2.12 7.19
CA ALA A 69 10.48 3.10 6.19
C ALA A 69 11.22 2.41 5.03
N ASP A 70 12.11 1.45 5.34
CA ASP A 70 12.81 0.64 4.33
C ASP A 70 11.80 -0.14 3.47
N CYS A 71 10.80 -0.77 4.11
CA CYS A 71 9.75 -1.49 3.39
C CYS A 71 8.92 -0.57 2.46
N VAL A 72 8.63 0.66 2.88
CA VAL A 72 7.93 1.64 2.02
C VAL A 72 8.80 2.01 0.83
N GLU A 73 10.07 2.36 1.06
CA GLU A 73 11.01 2.71 0.00
C GLU A 73 11.14 1.58 -1.04
N TRP A 74 11.34 0.34 -0.57
CA TRP A 74 11.43 -0.83 -1.44
C TRP A 74 10.12 -1.12 -2.18
N THR A 75 8.98 -0.93 -1.53
CA THR A 75 7.67 -1.12 -2.16
C THR A 75 7.46 -0.12 -3.29
N ILE A 76 7.76 1.15 -3.07
CA ILE A 76 7.66 2.19 -4.10
C ILE A 76 8.69 1.93 -5.20
N GLY A 77 9.92 1.56 -4.86
CA GLY A 77 10.98 1.26 -5.83
C GLY A 77 10.71 0.02 -6.71
N ALA A 78 9.86 -0.91 -6.25
CA ALA A 78 9.44 -2.08 -7.02
C ALA A 78 8.25 -1.80 -7.96
N MET A 79 7.63 -0.62 -7.87
CA MET A 79 6.53 -0.21 -8.75
C MET A 79 7.07 0.34 -10.08
N PRO A 80 6.22 0.44 -11.13
CA PRO A 80 6.58 1.14 -12.36
C PRO A 80 7.05 2.58 -12.09
N GLU A 81 7.98 3.10 -12.91
CA GLU A 81 8.63 4.42 -12.69
C GLU A 81 7.65 5.60 -12.59
N ASP A 82 6.44 5.49 -13.15
CA ASP A 82 5.38 6.50 -13.10
C ASP A 82 4.53 6.44 -11.81
N VAL A 83 4.71 5.42 -10.99
CA VAL A 83 4.03 5.26 -9.72
C VAL A 83 4.94 5.74 -8.59
N THR A 84 4.54 6.82 -7.93
CA THR A 84 5.25 7.40 -6.79
C THR A 84 4.40 7.31 -5.53
N GLU A 85 5.00 7.52 -4.37
CA GLU A 85 4.22 7.60 -3.12
C GLU A 85 3.16 8.73 -3.19
N GLU A 86 3.49 9.85 -3.81
CA GLU A 86 2.55 10.96 -3.99
C GLU A 86 1.39 10.58 -4.92
N SER A 87 1.64 9.89 -6.04
CA SER A 87 0.56 9.50 -6.96
C SER A 87 -0.37 8.45 -6.33
N LEU A 88 0.15 7.55 -5.48
CA LEU A 88 -0.68 6.66 -4.66
C LEU A 88 -1.54 7.44 -3.65
N LYS A 89 -0.95 8.43 -2.97
CA LYS A 89 -1.67 9.29 -2.01
C LYS A 89 -2.78 10.10 -2.69
N GLU A 90 -2.54 10.61 -3.88
CA GLU A 90 -3.53 11.28 -4.72
C GLU A 90 -4.64 10.33 -5.16
N ASN A 91 -4.30 9.11 -5.57
CA ASN A 91 -5.27 8.08 -5.93
C ASN A 91 -6.20 7.76 -4.75
N LEU A 92 -5.64 7.52 -3.56
CA LEU A 92 -6.41 7.26 -2.34
C LEU A 92 -7.33 8.43 -1.97
N LYS A 93 -6.84 9.66 -2.10
CA LYS A 93 -7.65 10.87 -1.90
C LYS A 93 -8.81 10.95 -2.89
N ALA A 94 -8.57 10.65 -4.17
CA ALA A 94 -9.62 10.61 -5.17
C ALA A 94 -10.67 9.52 -4.88
N GLN A 95 -10.26 8.36 -4.33
CA GLN A 95 -11.20 7.33 -3.89
C GLN A 95 -12.07 7.79 -2.71
N ILE A 96 -11.51 8.51 -1.74
CA ILE A 96 -12.27 9.11 -0.63
C ILE A 96 -13.30 10.12 -1.18
N GLU A 97 -12.89 11.01 -2.10
CA GLU A 97 -13.80 11.98 -2.72
C GLU A 97 -14.90 11.30 -3.55
N PHE A 98 -14.58 10.22 -4.25
CA PHE A 98 -15.58 9.43 -4.98
C PHE A 98 -16.60 8.77 -4.06
N GLN A 99 -16.20 8.35 -2.86
CA GLN A 99 -17.14 7.82 -1.86
C GLN A 99 -18.09 8.89 -1.33
N ARG A 100 -17.59 10.12 -1.14
CA ARG A 100 -18.42 11.27 -0.74
C ARG A 100 -19.38 11.71 -1.83
N ASN A 101 -18.87 11.77 -3.05
CA ASN A 101 -19.58 12.28 -4.22
C ASN A 101 -19.61 11.23 -5.35
N PRO A 102 -20.36 10.12 -5.16
CA PRO A 102 -20.39 9.07 -6.16
C PRO A 102 -21.06 9.61 -7.44
N PRO A 103 -20.39 9.51 -8.61
CA PRO A 103 -20.93 10.03 -9.88
C PRO A 103 -22.12 9.23 -10.40
N ARG A 104 -22.42 8.08 -9.79
CA ARG A 104 -23.56 7.23 -10.12
C ARG A 104 -24.24 6.80 -8.83
N VAL A 105 -25.57 6.89 -8.82
CA VAL A 105 -26.40 6.40 -7.72
C VAL A 105 -27.24 5.24 -8.22
N ASN A 106 -27.29 4.16 -7.45
CA ASN A 106 -28.18 3.05 -7.73
C ASN A 106 -29.60 3.41 -7.26
N LYS A 107 -30.60 3.26 -8.12
CA LYS A 107 -32.02 3.39 -7.77
C LYS A 107 -32.82 2.31 -8.47
N LEU A 108 -33.81 1.77 -7.77
CA LEU A 108 -34.86 0.95 -8.38
C LEU A 108 -36.12 1.81 -8.58
N PRO A 109 -36.96 1.53 -9.60
CA PRO A 109 -38.26 2.16 -9.73
C PRO A 109 -39.08 1.96 -8.46
N SER A 110 -39.73 3.04 -7.98
CA SER A 110 -40.56 2.99 -6.76
C SER A 110 -41.76 2.05 -6.87
N SER A 111 -42.13 1.65 -8.10
CA SER A 111 -43.16 0.66 -8.37
C SER A 111 -42.70 -0.79 -8.20
N TRP A 112 -41.42 -1.04 -7.88
CA TRP A 112 -40.86 -2.39 -7.68
C TRP A 112 -40.70 -2.76 -6.20
N SER A 113 -41.02 -1.87 -5.28
CA SER A 113 -41.16 -2.17 -3.85
C SER A 113 -42.63 -2.45 -3.55
N ASP A 114 -42.97 -3.72 -3.29
CA ASP A 114 -44.28 -4.15 -2.77
C ASP A 114 -44.54 -3.59 -1.36
#